data_AF-A0A2S0XQ77-F1
#
_entry.id   AF-A0A2S0XQ77-F1
#
_cell.length_a   1.000
_cell.length_b   1.000
_cell.length_c   1.000
_cell.angle_alpha   90.00
_cell.angle_beta   90.00
_cell.angle_gamma   90.00
#
_symmetry.space_group_name_H-M   'P 1'
#
loop_
_entity.id
_entity.type
_entity.pdbx_description
1 polymer ?
#
loop_
_entity_poly.entity_id
_entity_poly.type
_entity_poly.pdbx_seq_one_letter_code
_entity_poly.pdbx_strand_id
1 'polypeptide(L)'
;MSRAIESLLEARESIGAVVTKKEAVGIVTLEDLFEALLGFDIIDEAEAMAQLRLEAEAARRHRLDALRDRRGDWTNGSVRRHPSPASEGLW
;
A
#
# COMPACT_ATOMS: atom_id res chain seq x y z
N MET A 1 -9.54 30.43 14.59
CA MET A 1 -9.44 29.56 13.42
C MET A 1 -9.48 30.33 12.10
N SER A 2 -10.52 31.11 11.81
CA SER A 2 -10.64 31.94 10.59
C SER A 2 -9.38 32.75 10.25
N ARG A 3 -8.80 33.45 11.23
CA ARG A 3 -7.61 34.29 11.02
C ARG A 3 -6.36 33.52 10.54
N ALA A 4 -6.19 32.26 10.95
CA ALA A 4 -5.04 31.46 10.51
C ALA A 4 -5.18 31.05 9.04
N ILE A 5 -6.39 30.66 8.64
CA ILE A 5 -6.73 30.35 7.24
C ILE A 5 -6.54 31.59 6.37
N GLU A 6 -7.11 32.74 6.78
CA GLU A 6 -6.95 34.01 6.07
C GLU A 6 -5.47 34.40 5.91
N SER A 7 -4.67 34.29 6.98
CA SER A 7 -3.24 34.65 6.94
C SER A 7 -2.45 33.79 5.94
N LEU A 8 -2.72 32.49 5.90
CA LEU A 8 -2.05 31.57 4.97
C LEU A 8 -2.49 31.81 3.52
N LEU A 9 -3.78 32.05 3.29
CA LEU A 9 -4.31 32.37 1.95
C LEU A 9 -3.79 33.70 1.41
N GLU A 10 -3.74 34.75 2.24
CA GLU A 10 -3.19 36.06 1.87
C GLU A 10 -1.70 35.97 1.54
N ALA A 11 -0.94 35.18 2.31
CA ALA A 11 0.47 34.94 2.06
C ALA A 11 0.74 34.04 0.85
N ARG A 12 -0.29 33.34 0.33
CA ARG A 12 -0.17 32.27 -0.67
C ARG A 12 0.76 31.13 -0.23
N GLU A 13 0.74 30.83 1.06
CA GLU A 13 1.52 29.75 1.67
C GLU A 13 0.58 28.67 2.21
N SER A 14 0.87 27.39 1.98
CA SER A 14 0.07 26.28 2.50
C SER A 14 0.50 25.81 3.89
N ILE A 15 1.61 26.33 4.41
CA ILE A 15 2.22 25.95 5.68
C ILE A 15 2.70 27.18 6.45
N GLY A 16 2.57 27.16 7.77
CA GLY A 16 3.02 28.24 8.64
C GLY A 16 3.58 27.73 9.97
N ALA A 17 4.49 28.51 10.56
CA ALA A 17 5.01 28.24 11.90
C ALA A 17 4.03 28.76 12.97
N VAL A 18 3.76 27.94 13.97
CA VAL A 18 3.03 28.34 15.18
C VAL A 18 4.04 28.94 16.16
N VAL A 19 3.88 30.22 16.49
CA VAL A 19 4.85 30.96 17.31
C VAL A 19 4.23 31.39 18.63
N THR A 20 4.92 31.14 19.74
CA THR A 20 4.60 31.67 21.07
C THR A 20 5.84 32.34 21.66
N LYS A 21 5.69 33.52 22.27
CA LYS A 21 6.82 34.24 22.91
C LYS A 21 8.08 34.37 22.03
N LYS A 22 7.91 34.50 20.71
CA LYS A 22 8.98 34.54 19.68
C LYS A 22 9.73 33.23 19.44
N GLU A 23 9.19 32.11 19.92
CA GLU A 23 9.69 30.76 19.68
C GLU A 23 8.70 29.98 18.82
N ALA A 24 9.20 29.28 17.80
CA ALA A 24 8.40 28.37 17.01
C ALA A 24 8.15 27.08 17.80
N VAL A 25 6.88 26.80 18.09
CA VAL A 25 6.45 25.62 18.87
C VAL A 25 5.83 24.53 18.00
N GLY A 26 5.66 24.79 16.71
CA GLY A 26 5.15 23.81 15.78
C GLY A 26 4.93 24.40 14.39
N ILE A 27 4.34 23.59 13.55
CA ILE A 27 3.87 23.97 12.21
C ILE A 27 2.37 23.69 12.12
N VAL A 28 1.71 24.36 11.19
CA VAL A 28 0.33 24.09 10.82
C VAL A 28 0.19 24.22 9.31
N THR A 29 -0.63 23.38 8.70
CA THR A 29 -0.95 23.41 7.29
C THR A 29 -2.39 23.87 7.06
N LEU A 30 -2.72 24.29 5.83
CA LEU A 30 -4.11 24.56 5.45
C LEU A 30 -5.00 23.32 5.59
N GLU A 31 -4.44 22.13 5.37
CA GLU A 31 -5.11 20.84 5.54
C GLU A 31 -5.56 20.65 6.99
N ASP A 32 -4.64 20.73 7.96
CA ASP A 32 -4.95 20.63 9.40
C ASP A 32 -6.08 21.60 9.81
N LEU A 33 -6.07 22.81 9.23
CA LEU A 33 -7.08 23.83 9.50
C LEU A 33 -8.43 23.51 8.87
N PHE A 34 -8.46 22.90 7.69
CA PHE A 34 -9.73 22.48 7.06
C PHE A 34 -10.29 21.22 7.71
N GLU A 35 -9.45 20.25 8.07
CA GLU A 35 -9.84 19.06 8.82
C GLU A 35 -10.53 19.42 10.13
N ALA A 36 -9.89 20.28 10.94
CA ALA A 36 -10.45 20.72 12.20
C ALA A 36 -11.73 21.56 12.04
N LEU A 37 -11.95 22.18 10.87
CA LEU A 37 -13.17 22.96 10.57
C LEU A 37 -14.31 22.06 10.11
N LEU A 38 -14.00 21.06 9.28
CA LEU A 38 -14.97 20.24 8.58
C LEU A 38 -15.29 18.93 9.32
N GLY A 39 -14.43 18.51 10.25
CA GLY A 39 -14.63 17.31 11.08
C GLY A 39 -14.43 16.00 10.33
N PHE A 40 -13.71 16.03 9.21
CA PHE A 40 -13.27 14.84 8.48
C PHE A 40 -11.79 14.99 8.12
N ASP A 41 -11.06 13.87 8.16
CA ASP A 41 -9.66 13.81 7.74
C ASP A 41 -9.58 14.00 6.23
N ILE A 42 -8.71 14.91 5.81
CA ILE A 42 -8.33 15.10 4.42
C ILE A 42 -7.15 14.16 4.22
N ILE A 43 -7.33 13.16 3.35
CA ILE A 43 -6.28 12.17 3.08
C ILE A 43 -5.53 12.65 1.85
N ASP A 44 -4.23 12.93 1.99
CA ASP A 44 -3.38 13.25 0.85
C ASP A 44 -3.31 12.05 -0.13
N GLU A 45 -3.33 12.34 -1.42
CA GLU A 45 -3.28 11.34 -2.49
C GLU A 45 -2.05 10.43 -2.34
N ALA A 46 -0.94 10.98 -1.86
CA ALA A 46 0.30 10.23 -1.65
C ALA A 46 0.13 9.12 -0.59
N GLU A 47 -0.59 9.40 0.50
CA GLU A 47 -0.86 8.44 1.57
C GLU A 47 -1.84 7.36 1.10
N ALA A 48 -2.91 7.75 0.42
CA ALA A 48 -3.85 6.82 -0.21
C ALA A 48 -3.14 5.90 -1.22
N MET A 49 -2.22 6.44 -2.03
CA MET A 49 -1.43 5.66 -2.99
C MET A 49 -0.40 4.74 -2.31
N ALA A 50 0.19 5.15 -1.19
CA ALA A 50 1.10 4.31 -0.42
C ALA A 50 0.39 3.06 0.10
N GLN A 51 -0.82 3.23 0.64
CA GLN A 51 -1.65 2.12 1.11
C GLN A 51 -2.04 1.17 -0.04
N LEU A 52 -2.49 1.71 -1.17
CA LEU A 52 -2.85 0.91 -2.35
C LEU A 52 -1.66 0.13 -2.94
N ARG A 53 -0.44 0.68 -2.87
CA ARG A 53 0.78 -0.03 -3.32
C ARG A 53 1.10 -1.23 -2.45
N LEU A 54 0.97 -1.10 -1.13
CA LEU A 54 1.18 -2.21 -0.19
C LEU A 54 0.17 -3.34 -0.44
N GLU A 55 -1.10 -2.99 -0.66
CA GLU A 55 -2.16 -3.96 -0.99
C GLU A 55 -1.91 -4.66 -2.33
N ALA A 56 -1.48 -3.91 -3.35
CA ALA A 56 -1.15 -4.46 -4.66
C ALA A 56 0.06 -5.42 -4.60
N GLU A 57 1.09 -5.10 -3.80
CA GLU A 57 2.23 -5.99 -3.57
C GLU A 57 1.84 -7.26 -2.83
N ALA A 58 1.00 -7.15 -1.79
CA ALA A 58 0.49 -8.32 -1.07
C ALA A 58 -0.32 -9.24 -2.00
N ALA A 59 -1.22 -8.67 -2.81
CA ALA A 59 -2.00 -9.40 -3.79
C ALA A 59 -1.14 -10.04 -4.89
N ARG A 60 -0.06 -9.36 -5.31
CA ARG A 60 0.91 -9.92 -6.27
C ARG A 60 1.65 -11.11 -5.67
N ARG A 61 2.11 -11.00 -4.43
CA ARG A 61 2.88 -12.05 -3.74
C ARG A 61 2.03 -13.29 -3.48
N HIS A 62 0.79 -13.11 -3.03
CA HIS A 62 -0.17 -14.21 -2.88
C HIS A 62 -0.42 -14.96 -4.19
N ARG A 63 -0.54 -14.23 -5.32
CA ARG A 63 -0.66 -14.86 -6.65
C ARG A 63 0.58 -15.65 -7.05
N LEU A 64 1.78 -15.14 -6.77
CA LEU A 64 3.03 -15.83 -7.06
C LEU A 64 3.19 -17.11 -6.23
N ASP A 65 2.83 -17.07 -4.95
CA ASP A 65 2.84 -18.25 -4.08
C ASP A 65 1.85 -19.31 -4.57
N ALA A 66 0.60 -18.93 -4.89
CA ALA A 66 -0.38 -19.85 -5.44
C ALA A 66 0.06 -20.49 -6.79
N LEU A 67 0.77 -19.74 -7.63
CA LEU A 67 1.36 -20.26 -8.87
C LEU A 67 2.54 -21.20 -8.61
N ARG A 68 3.36 -20.92 -7.59
CA ARG A 68 4.46 -21.79 -7.17
C ARG A 68 3.94 -23.12 -6.65
N ASP A 69 2.93 -23.09 -5.80
CA ASP A 69 2.34 -24.30 -5.20
C ASP A 69 1.71 -25.18 -6.27
N ARG A 70 0.95 -24.56 -7.20
CA ARG A 70 0.44 -25.25 -8.40
C ARG A 70 1.55 -25.87 -9.25
N ARG A 71 2.69 -25.19 -9.43
CA ARG A 71 3.83 -25.75 -10.17
C ARG A 71 4.44 -26.95 -9.43
N GLY A 72 4.54 -26.88 -8.10
CA GLY A 72 4.98 -27.98 -7.25
C GLY A 72 4.17 -29.25 -7.45
N ASP A 73 2.84 -29.13 -7.48
CA ASP A 73 1.93 -30.25 -7.73
C ASP A 73 2.13 -30.90 -9.10
N TRP A 74 2.34 -30.09 -10.15
CA TRP A 74 2.63 -30.59 -11.49
C TRP A 74 3.97 -31.34 -11.56
N THR A 75 5.01 -30.83 -10.88
CA THR A 75 6.31 -31.49 -10.86
C THR A 75 6.30 -32.77 -10.03
N ASN A 76 5.50 -32.85 -8.95
CA ASN A 76 5.42 -34.03 -8.09
C ASN A 76 4.50 -35.13 -8.65
N GLY A 77 3.52 -34.78 -9.50
CA GLY A 77 2.60 -35.73 -10.14
C GLY A 77 3.17 -36.51 -11.33
N SER A 78 4.36 -36.17 -11.83
CA SER A 78 4.94 -36.76 -13.04
C SER A 78 5.82 -38.00 -12.83
N VAL A 79 5.92 -38.52 -11.59
CA VAL A 79 6.64 -39.77 -11.29
C VAL A 79 5.69 -40.88 -10.83
N ARG A 80 4.73 -41.25 -11.69
CA ARG A 80 4.24 -42.64 -11.71
C ARG A 80 4.82 -43.30 -12.95
N ARG A 81 6.01 -43.88 -12.81
CA ARG A 81 6.58 -44.78 -13.81
C ARG A 81 5.62 -45.96 -13.99
N HIS A 82 5.06 -46.08 -15.18
CA HIS A 82 4.34 -47.27 -15.63
C HIS A 82 5.32 -48.45 -15.60
N PRO A 83 5.02 -49.58 -14.93
CA PRO A 83 5.87 -50.76 -15.07
C PRO A 83 5.74 -51.28 -16.51
N SER A 84 6.88 -51.40 -17.18
CA SER A 84 7.01 -52.05 -18.49
C SER A 84 6.71 -53.54 -18.33
N PRO A 85 5.80 -54.14 -19.12
CA PRO A 85 5.71 -55.59 -19.16
C PRO A 85 6.95 -56.11 -19.89
N ALA A 86 7.87 -56.69 -19.13
CA ALA A 86 8.96 -57.47 -19.67
C ALA A 86 8.38 -58.73 -20.32
N SER A 87 8.74 -58.92 -21.58
CA SER A 87 8.98 -60.22 -22.25
C SER A 87 8.50 -61.48 -21.52
N GLU A 88 7.45 -62.10 -22.05
CA GLU A 88 7.31 -63.57 -22.06
C GLU A 88 6.92 -63.99 -23.47
N GLY A 89 7.87 -64.63 -24.16
CA GLY A 89 7.57 -65.50 -25.29
C GLY A 89 7.30 -66.94 -24.81
N LEU A 90 7.00 -67.82 -25.79
CA LEU A 90 6.68 -69.26 -25.69
C LEU A 90 5.20 -69.51 -25.31
N TRP A 91 4.32 -70.08 -26.13
CA TRP A 91 4.40 -70.98 -27.29
C TRP A 91 3.28 -70.69 -28.29
#